data_AF-T2JPD0-F1
#
_entry.id   AF-T2JPD0-F1
#
_cell.length_a   1.000
_cell.length_b   1.000
_cell.length_c   1.000
_cell.angle_alpha   90.00
_cell.angle_beta   90.00
_cell.angle_gamma   90.00
#
_symmetry.space_group_name_H-M   'P 1'
#
loop_
_entity.id
_entity.type
_entity.pdbx_description
1 polymer ?
#
loop_
_entity_poly.entity_id
_entity_poly.type
_entity_poly.pdbx_seq_one_letter_code
_entity_poly.pdbx_strand_id
1 'polypeptide(L)'
;MKQEINIKVAQEIPDHNYALFGQEVNGSTWALARMNMFLHGEDGARIDWSDTLNSPTLTDNTTNLQKFDVVVANPPFSLDKWGAENAKNDVFNRFWRDIPPKLR
;
A
#
# COMPACT_ATOMS: atom_id res chain seq x y z
N MET A 1 -15.55 -0.76 4.46
CA MET A 1 -14.83 -2.00 4.79
C MET A 1 -13.34 -2.06 4.40
N LYS A 2 -12.85 -1.64 3.21
CA LYS A 2 -11.39 -1.73 2.91
C LYS A 2 -10.53 -0.56 3.43
N GLN A 3 -11.10 0.63 3.63
CA GLN A 3 -10.35 1.85 4.00
C GLN A 3 -10.41 2.21 5.48
N GLU A 4 -11.30 1.58 6.23
CA GLU A 4 -11.47 1.84 7.66
C GLU A 4 -10.26 1.40 8.50
N ILE A 5 -9.44 0.46 7.98
CA ILE A 5 -8.28 -0.03 8.70
C ILE A 5 -7.23 1.07 8.95
N ASN A 6 -7.05 1.98 7.99
CA ASN A 6 -6.06 3.05 8.10
C ASN A 6 -6.48 4.09 9.15
N ILE A 7 -7.76 4.50 9.14
CA ILE A 7 -8.29 5.46 10.12
C ILE A 7 -8.28 4.87 11.54
N LYS A 8 -8.67 3.60 11.67
CA LYS A 8 -8.66 2.93 12.98
C LYS A 8 -7.26 2.90 13.57
N VAL A 9 -6.24 2.56 12.79
CA VAL A 9 -4.85 2.53 13.27
C VAL A 9 -4.34 3.94 13.60
N ALA A 10 -4.69 4.95 12.80
CA ALA A 10 -4.35 6.34 13.09
C ALA A 10 -4.92 6.80 14.45
N GLN A 11 -6.16 6.41 14.77
CA GLN A 11 -6.82 6.73 16.04
C GLN A 11 -6.20 6.04 17.26
N GLU A 12 -5.42 4.98 17.08
CA GLU A 12 -4.69 4.33 18.18
C GLU A 12 -3.45 5.13 18.64
N ILE A 13 -3.07 6.19 17.91
CA ILE A 13 -1.91 7.05 18.23
C ILE A 13 -2.43 8.36 18.86
N PRO A 14 -2.43 8.50 20.21
CA PRO A 14 -3.18 9.57 20.89
C PRO A 14 -2.61 10.98 20.69
N ASP A 15 -1.32 11.09 20.39
CA ASP A 15 -0.62 12.36 20.20
C ASP A 15 -0.62 12.83 18.73
N HIS A 16 -1.25 12.06 17.83
CA HIS A 16 -1.30 12.31 16.39
C HIS A 16 0.08 12.50 15.73
N ASN A 17 1.14 11.98 16.35
CA ASN A 17 2.50 12.10 15.83
C ASN A 17 2.83 10.95 14.89
N TYR A 18 2.20 10.97 13.71
CA TYR A 18 2.44 9.98 12.66
C TYR A 18 2.36 10.61 11.27
N ALA A 19 2.87 9.88 10.28
CA ALA A 19 2.64 10.17 8.87
C ALA A 19 1.97 8.95 8.23
N LEU A 20 0.83 9.19 7.58
CA LEU A 20 0.02 8.13 6.99
C LEU A 20 0.32 7.99 5.50
N PHE A 21 0.69 6.78 5.09
CA PHE A 21 0.99 6.44 3.70
C PHE A 21 0.14 5.26 3.24
N GLY A 22 -0.17 5.22 1.95
CA GLY A 22 -0.89 4.10 1.35
C GLY A 22 -0.79 4.07 -0.16
N GLN A 23 -1.15 2.92 -0.73
CA GLN A 23 -1.23 2.70 -2.17
C GLN A 23 -2.49 1.92 -2.50
N GLU A 24 -3.16 2.31 -3.58
CA GLU A 24 -4.33 1.62 -4.10
C GLU A 24 -4.26 1.59 -5.62
N VAL A 25 -4.53 0.44 -6.22
CA VAL A 25 -4.45 0.21 -7.67
C VAL A 25 -5.73 0.64 -8.38
N ASN A 26 -6.87 0.53 -7.70
CA ASN A 26 -8.18 0.88 -8.25
C ASN A 26 -8.48 2.38 -8.03
N GLY A 27 -8.59 3.14 -9.12
CA GLY A 27 -8.79 4.60 -9.07
C GLY A 27 -10.05 5.04 -8.32
N SER A 28 -11.16 4.31 -8.42
CA SER A 28 -12.40 4.63 -7.68
C SER A 28 -12.22 4.42 -6.18
N THR A 29 -11.54 3.33 -5.79
CA THR A 29 -11.23 3.05 -4.39
C THR A 29 -10.21 4.06 -3.85
N TRP A 30 -9.23 4.46 -4.64
CA TRP A 30 -8.27 5.51 -4.29
C TRP A 30 -8.97 6.85 -4.02
N ALA A 31 -9.89 7.27 -4.89
CA ALA A 31 -10.63 8.52 -4.72
C ALA A 31 -11.48 8.50 -3.43
N LEU A 32 -12.15 7.37 -3.16
CA LEU A 32 -12.89 7.18 -1.91
C LEU A 32 -11.94 7.21 -0.70
N ALA A 33 -10.74 6.62 -0.80
CA ALA A 33 -9.76 6.62 0.30
C ALA A 33 -9.31 8.03 0.65
N ARG A 34 -9.01 8.85 -0.36
CA ARG A 34 -8.66 10.26 -0.14
C ARG A 34 -9.79 11.07 0.47
N MET A 35 -11.02 10.87 -0.02
CA MET A 35 -12.19 11.52 0.57
C MET A 35 -12.40 11.09 2.02
N ASN A 36 -12.19 9.80 2.32
CA ASN A 36 -12.33 9.26 3.67
C ASN A 36 -11.27 9.85 4.62
N MET A 37 -10.01 9.94 4.21
CA MET A 37 -8.96 10.61 4.99
C MET A 37 -9.35 12.06 5.29
N PHE A 38 -9.77 12.81 4.26
CA PHE A 38 -10.19 14.20 4.41
C PHE A 38 -11.36 14.39 5.38
N LEU A 39 -12.41 13.57 5.27
CA LEU A 39 -13.58 13.65 6.17
C LEU A 39 -13.24 13.33 7.63
N HIS A 40 -12.17 12.58 7.87
CA HIS A 40 -11.70 12.23 9.20
C HIS A 40 -10.55 13.12 9.70
N GLY A 41 -10.21 14.20 8.99
CA GLY A 41 -9.19 15.17 9.41
C GLY A 41 -7.74 14.74 9.12
N GLU A 42 -7.54 13.68 8.34
CA GLU A 42 -6.22 13.15 7.97
C GLU A 42 -5.66 13.82 6.70
N ASP A 43 -5.62 15.15 6.69
CA ASP A 43 -5.28 15.95 5.49
C ASP A 43 -3.84 15.71 5.00
N GLY A 44 -2.94 15.29 5.90
CA GLY A 44 -1.55 14.96 5.61
C GLY A 44 -1.34 13.57 5.00
N ALA A 45 -2.39 12.76 4.87
CA ALA A 45 -2.26 11.39 4.37
C ALA A 45 -1.87 11.34 2.88
N ARG A 46 -0.76 10.64 2.58
CA ARG A 46 -0.32 10.38 1.20
C ARG A 46 -0.82 9.02 0.74
N ILE A 47 -1.86 9.01 -0.10
CA ILE A 47 -2.37 7.81 -0.74
C ILE A 47 -2.07 7.89 -2.25
N ASP A 48 -1.18 7.04 -2.74
CA ASP A 48 -0.77 7.02 -4.14
C ASP A 48 -1.64 6.05 -4.96
N TRP A 49 -2.02 6.46 -6.18
CA TRP A 49 -2.69 5.57 -7.13
C TRP A 49 -1.64 4.78 -7.91
N SER A 50 -1.37 3.54 -7.48
CA SER A 50 -0.30 2.72 -8.05
C SER A 50 -0.45 1.24 -7.71
N ASP A 51 0.29 0.38 -8.42
CA ASP A 51 0.41 -1.04 -8.10
C ASP A 51 1.60 -1.25 -7.14
N THR A 52 1.31 -1.71 -5.92
CA THR A 52 2.30 -1.97 -4.86
C THR A 52 3.41 -2.95 -5.26
N LEU A 53 3.15 -3.87 -6.20
CA LEU A 53 4.10 -4.86 -6.67
C LEU A 53 4.80 -4.42 -7.95
N ASN A 54 4.04 -3.98 -8.95
CA ASN A 54 4.58 -3.71 -10.29
C ASN A 54 5.13 -2.28 -10.45
N SER A 55 4.60 -1.32 -9.72
CA SER A 55 4.97 0.10 -9.82
C SER A 55 4.94 0.82 -8.46
N PRO A 56 5.74 0.36 -7.47
CA PRO A 56 5.72 0.97 -6.15
C PRO A 56 6.26 2.40 -6.19
N THR A 57 5.46 3.34 -5.65
CA THR A 57 5.75 4.77 -5.51
C THR A 57 6.22 5.19 -4.11
N LEU A 58 6.03 4.33 -3.10
CA LEU A 58 6.53 4.55 -1.74
C LEU A 58 7.99 4.09 -1.64
N THR A 59 8.88 4.88 -2.24
CA THR A 59 10.33 4.66 -2.25
C THR A 59 11.07 5.76 -1.52
N ASP A 60 12.24 5.44 -0.95
CA ASP A 60 13.14 6.43 -0.38
C ASP A 60 13.98 7.15 -1.45
N ASN A 61 14.79 8.13 -1.02
CA ASN A 61 15.65 8.93 -1.89
C ASN A 61 16.81 8.13 -2.52
N THR A 62 16.98 6.87 -2.12
CA THR A 62 18.07 5.98 -2.53
C THR A 62 17.59 4.78 -3.34
N THR A 63 16.39 4.88 -3.92
CA THR A 63 15.75 3.86 -4.77
C THR A 63 15.29 2.59 -4.05
N ASN A 64 15.27 2.55 -2.71
CA ASN A 64 14.73 1.41 -1.97
C ASN A 64 13.25 1.63 -1.63
N LEU A 65 12.55 0.56 -1.26
CA LEU A 65 11.21 0.69 -0.68
C LEU A 65 11.31 1.43 0.66
N GLN A 66 10.41 2.39 0.86
CA GLN A 66 10.32 3.13 2.10
C GLN A 66 9.98 2.18 3.25
N LYS A 67 10.65 2.36 4.39
CA LYS A 67 10.40 1.58 5.62
C LYS A 67 9.40 2.33 6.50
N PHE A 68 8.54 1.56 7.17
CA PHE A 68 7.51 2.06 8.06
C PHE A 68 7.59 1.30 9.39
N ASP A 69 7.27 1.98 10.49
CA ASP A 69 7.22 1.36 11.81
C ASP A 69 6.03 0.41 11.96
N VAL A 70 4.89 0.78 11.36
CA VAL A 70 3.65 0.00 11.37
C VAL A 70 3.15 -0.14 9.94
N VAL A 71 2.85 -1.38 9.55
CA VAL A 71 2.29 -1.71 8.23
C VAL A 71 1.00 -2.50 8.43
N VAL A 72 -0.10 -1.99 7.87
CA VAL A 72 -1.38 -2.69 7.82
C VAL A 72 -1.84 -2.83 6.37
N ALA A 73 -2.43 -3.97 6.05
CA ALA A 73 -2.95 -4.25 4.72
C ALA A 73 -4.12 -5.22 4.78
N ASN A 74 -5.04 -5.08 3.83
CA ASN A 74 -6.08 -6.06 3.55
C ASN A 74 -6.04 -6.40 2.05
N PRO A 75 -5.01 -7.14 1.61
CA PRO A 75 -4.82 -7.42 0.19
C PRO A 75 -5.96 -8.32 -0.33
N PRO A 76 -6.34 -8.21 -1.61
CA PRO A 76 -7.31 -9.13 -2.20
C PRO A 76 -6.76 -10.56 -2.16
N PHE A 77 -7.57 -11.50 -1.71
CA PHE A 77 -7.25 -12.92 -1.82
C PHE A 77 -7.41 -13.39 -3.26
N SER A 78 -6.51 -14.28 -3.67
CA SER A 78 -6.57 -14.97 -4.95
C SER A 78 -6.58 -14.07 -6.19
N LEU A 79 -5.71 -13.07 -6.24
CA LEU A 79 -5.58 -12.21 -7.41
C LEU A 79 -4.84 -12.95 -8.55
N ASP A 80 -5.54 -13.29 -9.64
CA ASP A 80 -4.95 -14.03 -10.77
C ASP A 80 -3.82 -13.26 -11.47
N LYS A 81 -4.02 -11.95 -11.66
CA LYS A 81 -3.10 -11.06 -12.38
C LYS A 81 -2.33 -10.17 -11.41
N TRP A 82 -1.62 -10.77 -10.48
CA TRP A 82 -0.86 -10.03 -9.46
C TRP A 82 0.51 -9.52 -9.92
N GLY A 83 0.98 -9.90 -11.12
CA GLY A 83 2.28 -9.45 -11.65
C GLY A 83 3.41 -10.48 -11.58
N ALA A 84 3.11 -11.78 -11.51
CA ALA A 84 4.15 -12.81 -11.35
C ALA A 84 5.19 -12.85 -12.49
N GLU A 85 4.83 -12.35 -13.67
CA GLU A 85 5.77 -12.16 -14.79
C GLU A 85 6.91 -11.19 -14.46
N ASN A 86 6.65 -10.16 -13.66
CA ASN A 86 7.65 -9.15 -13.28
C ASN A 86 8.41 -9.58 -12.02
N ALA A 87 7.87 -10.49 -11.22
CA ALA A 87 8.47 -10.95 -9.96
C ALA A 87 9.88 -11.53 -10.12
N LYS A 88 10.21 -12.13 -11.28
CA LYS A 88 11.57 -12.63 -11.59
C LYS A 88 12.61 -11.53 -11.67
N ASN A 89 12.20 -10.34 -12.09
CA ASN A 89 13.08 -9.19 -12.30
C ASN A 89 12.81 -8.10 -11.26
N ASP A 90 12.32 -8.48 -10.07
CA ASP A 90 12.00 -7.53 -9.01
C ASP A 90 13.27 -6.82 -8.52
N VAL A 91 13.37 -5.53 -8.82
CA VAL A 91 14.53 -4.68 -8.47
C VAL A 91 14.75 -4.56 -6.96
N PHE A 92 13.72 -4.83 -6.16
CA PHE A 92 13.76 -4.77 -4.70
C PHE A 92 14.09 -6.13 -4.04
N ASN A 93 14.35 -7.18 -4.82
CA ASN A 93 14.69 -8.52 -4.34
C ASN A 93 13.70 -9.09 -3.29
N ARG A 94 12.40 -8.81 -3.44
CA ARG A 94 11.35 -9.28 -2.51
C ARG A 94 11.11 -10.79 -2.58
N PHE A 95 11.40 -11.39 -3.73
CA PHE A 95 11.17 -12.82 -4.02
C PHE A 95 12.45 -13.67 -3.92
N TRP A 96 13.33 -13.37 -2.95
CA TRP A 96 14.62 -14.06 -2.82
C TRP A 96 14.53 -15.55 -2.48
N ARG A 97 13.39 -16.03 -1.97
CA ARG A 97 13.16 -17.46 -1.67
C ARG A 97 12.65 -18.22 -2.87
N ASP A 98 11.56 -17.75 -3.48
CA ASP A 98 10.93 -18.27 -4.69
C ASP A 98 9.74 -17.38 -5.07
N ILE A 99 9.26 -17.53 -6.30
CA ILE A 99 8.10 -16.78 -6.81
C ILE A 99 6.82 -17.56 -6.52
N PRO A 100 5.80 -16.93 -5.90
CA PRO A 100 4.51 -17.57 -5.67
C PRO A 100 3.88 -18.11 -6.96
N PRO A 101 3.19 -19.26 -6.92
CA PRO A 101 2.55 -19.81 -8.10
C PRO A 101 1.42 -18.91 -8.60
N LYS A 102 1.20 -18.91 -9.91
CA LYS A 102 0.00 -18.32 -10.49
C LYS A 102 -1.20 -19.20 -10.17
N LEU A 103 -2.33 -18.57 -9.90
CA LEU A 103 -3.61 -19.28 -9.91
C LEU A 103 -3.84 -19.83 -11.32
N ARG A 104 -4.34 -21.06 -11.38
CA ARG A 104 -4.51 -21.82 -12.62
C ARG A 104 -5.83 -21.49 -13.29
#